data_AF-A0A1I6RDX1-F1
#
_entry.id   AF-A0A1I6RDX1-F1
#
_cell.length_a   1.000
_cell.length_b   1.000
_cell.length_c   1.000
_cell.angle_alpha   90.00
_cell.angle_beta   90.00
_cell.angle_gamma   90.00
#
_symmetry.space_group_name_H-M   'P 1'
#
loop_
_entity.id
_entity.type
_entity.pdbx_description
1 polymer ?
#
loop_
_entity_poly.entity_id
_entity_poly.type
_entity_poly.pdbx_seq_one_letter_code
_entity_poly.pdbx_strand_id
1 'polypeptide(L)'
;MRVLERVTFDRVRAHFDREHPYDPADDGNTNDEAAGHLRSAQRTLGGRWHRVLLHGPEVLEVVLPWHLGEYGTVELIPPTGLTLERAAARLAALGDSYGETNPVCAAKLAHHRRSTAPAQPLFLSTRAVPGEDYAALTVRQGLIHLDGLHRMLAWRHSGRLAPGRWVEAYVAGLDGD
;
A
#
# COMPACT_ATOMS: atom_id res chain seq x y z
N MET A 1 -15.84 -0.79 -6.53
CA MET A 1 -15.43 0.20 -5.53
C MET A 1 -16.67 0.97 -5.17
N ARG A 2 -16.91 1.22 -3.88
CA ARG A 2 -18.04 2.05 -3.41
C ARG A 2 -17.49 3.27 -2.67
N VAL A 3 -17.76 4.46 -3.18
CA VAL A 3 -17.44 5.72 -2.49
C VAL A 3 -18.36 5.85 -1.27
N LEU A 4 -17.79 6.13 -0.10
CA LEU A 4 -18.55 6.35 1.13
C LEU A 4 -18.75 7.83 1.41
N GLU A 5 -17.67 8.60 1.37
CA GLU A 5 -17.67 10.03 1.66
C GLU A 5 -16.44 10.71 1.07
N ARG A 6 -16.58 11.98 0.72
CA ARG A 6 -15.45 12.88 0.48
C ARG A 6 -14.82 13.26 1.82
N VAL A 7 -13.49 13.28 1.90
CA VAL A 7 -12.74 13.59 3.12
C VAL A 7 -11.68 14.66 2.88
N THR A 8 -11.32 15.38 3.94
CA THR A 8 -10.20 16.33 3.89
C THR A 8 -8.87 15.59 4.01
N PHE A 9 -7.81 16.20 3.47
CA PHE A 9 -6.46 15.67 3.64
C PHE A 9 -6.04 15.60 5.11
N ASP A 10 -6.47 16.55 5.94
CA ASP A 10 -6.17 16.53 7.38
C ASP A 10 -6.75 15.28 8.06
N ARG A 11 -7.95 14.83 7.65
CA ARG A 11 -8.54 13.58 8.17
C ARG A 11 -7.74 12.36 7.71
N VAL A 12 -7.30 12.34 6.45
CA VAL A 12 -6.43 11.28 5.92
C VAL A 12 -5.11 11.25 6.69
N ARG A 13 -4.48 12.42 6.89
CA ARG A 13 -3.21 12.55 7.59
C ARG A 13 -3.32 12.14 9.07
N ALA A 14 -4.35 12.61 9.77
CA ALA A 14 -4.59 12.22 11.15
C ALA A 14 -4.85 10.71 11.30
N HIS A 15 -5.40 10.06 10.28
CA HIS A 15 -5.54 8.59 10.27
C HIS A 15 -4.19 7.91 10.04
N PHE A 16 -3.43 8.36 9.04
CA PHE A 16 -2.09 7.87 8.76
C PHE A 16 -1.17 7.93 10.00
N ASP A 17 -1.15 9.07 10.70
CA ASP A 17 -0.30 9.29 11.88
C ASP A 17 -0.67 8.39 13.06
N ARG A 18 -1.95 8.01 13.21
CA ARG A 18 -2.37 7.04 14.25
C ARG A 18 -1.96 5.62 13.91
N GLU A 19 -1.96 5.25 12.64
CA GLU A 19 -1.51 3.93 12.18
C GLU A 19 0.01 3.76 12.21
N HIS A 20 0.73 4.89 12.08
CA HIS A 20 2.18 4.95 11.98
C HIS A 20 2.73 5.83 13.11
N PRO A 21 2.56 5.45 14.39
CA PRO A 21 3.10 6.23 15.49
C PRO A 21 4.62 6.35 15.30
N TYR A 22 5.12 7.58 15.33
CA TYR A 22 6.55 7.82 15.26
C TYR A 22 7.20 7.24 16.52
N ASP A 23 8.00 6.20 16.36
CA ASP A 23 8.87 5.66 17.40
C ASP A 23 10.32 6.06 17.07
N PRO A 24 10.95 6.94 17.86
CA PRO A 24 12.35 7.33 17.67
C PRO A 24 13.35 6.21 17.98
N ALA A 25 12.90 5.10 18.59
CA ALA A 25 13.73 3.92 18.85
C ALA A 25 13.59 2.83 17.77
N ASP A 26 12.71 3.02 16.78
CA ASP A 26 12.55 2.11 15.65
C ASP A 26 13.42 2.58 14.47
N ASP A 27 14.60 1.98 14.32
CA ASP A 27 15.53 2.24 13.21
C ASP A 27 14.91 1.91 11.83
N GLY A 28 13.78 1.19 11.78
CA GLY A 28 13.01 0.85 10.57
C GLY A 28 11.80 1.75 10.31
N ASN A 29 11.73 2.92 10.96
CA ASN A 29 10.64 3.89 10.84
C ASN A 29 10.69 4.64 9.49
N THR A 30 10.37 3.95 8.40
CA THR A 30 10.27 4.47 7.02
C THR A 30 8.95 5.20 6.74
N ASN A 31 8.21 5.59 7.78
CA ASN A 31 6.91 6.23 7.65
C ASN A 31 6.99 7.60 6.94
N ASP A 32 8.17 8.21 6.89
CA ASP A 32 8.42 9.47 6.19
C ASP A 32 8.26 9.36 4.67
N GLU A 33 8.62 8.22 4.08
CA GLU A 33 8.47 7.95 2.65
C GLU A 33 6.99 7.84 2.28
N ALA A 34 6.25 6.99 2.98
CA ALA A 34 4.80 6.85 2.82
C ALA A 34 4.07 8.19 3.06
N ALA A 35 4.46 8.94 4.09
CA ALA A 35 3.98 10.30 4.32
C ALA A 35 4.28 11.24 3.14
N GLY A 36 5.45 11.10 2.53
CA GLY A 36 5.86 11.79 1.30
C GLY A 36 4.93 11.48 0.13
N HIS A 37 4.56 10.21 -0.06
CA HIS A 37 3.63 9.77 -1.10
C HIS A 37 2.24 10.40 -0.91
N LEU A 38 1.71 10.41 0.32
CA LEU A 38 0.44 11.06 0.65
C LEU A 38 0.47 12.57 0.33
N ARG A 39 1.55 13.27 0.70
CA ARG A 39 1.72 14.69 0.39
C ARG A 39 1.86 14.93 -1.13
N SER A 40 2.52 14.02 -1.84
CA SER A 40 2.66 14.08 -3.30
C SER A 40 1.30 13.92 -3.98
N ALA A 41 0.50 12.94 -3.55
CA ALA A 41 -0.87 12.74 -4.00
C ALA A 41 -1.74 13.98 -3.73
N GLN A 42 -1.68 14.53 -2.51
CA GLN A 42 -2.40 15.74 -2.13
C GLN A 42 -2.12 16.90 -3.10
N ARG A 43 -0.84 17.18 -3.38
CA ARG A 43 -0.44 18.30 -4.25
C ARG A 43 -0.81 18.07 -5.72
N THR A 44 -0.66 16.85 -6.22
CA THR A 44 -0.72 16.57 -7.65
C THR A 44 -2.09 16.12 -8.15
N LEU A 45 -3.00 15.73 -7.25
CA LEU A 45 -4.32 15.20 -7.58
C LEU A 45 -5.47 16.14 -7.17
N GLY A 46 -5.16 17.44 -7.06
CA GLY A 46 -6.13 18.49 -6.78
C GLY A 46 -6.70 18.45 -5.36
N GLY A 47 -6.01 17.79 -4.42
CA GLY A 47 -6.42 17.67 -3.03
C GLY A 47 -7.74 16.93 -2.78
N ARG A 48 -8.19 16.13 -3.76
CA ARG A 48 -9.44 15.39 -3.68
C ARG A 48 -9.19 14.03 -3.05
N TRP A 49 -9.84 13.78 -1.92
CA TRP A 49 -9.75 12.49 -1.23
C TRP A 49 -11.14 11.97 -0.92
N HIS A 50 -11.29 10.66 -1.04
CA HIS A 50 -12.50 9.95 -0.66
C HIS A 50 -12.16 8.76 0.19
N ARG A 51 -13.03 8.47 1.16
CA ARG A 51 -13.06 7.18 1.83
C ARG A 51 -13.96 6.27 1.02
N VAL A 52 -13.46 5.07 0.71
CA VAL A 52 -14.15 4.10 -0.14
C VAL A 52 -14.11 2.72 0.49
N LEU A 53 -14.97 1.83 -0.01
CA LEU A 53 -14.86 0.39 0.19
C LEU A 53 -14.43 -0.28 -1.12
N LEU A 54 -13.42 -1.12 -1.01
CA LEU A 54 -12.91 -1.97 -2.07
C LEU A 54 -13.27 -3.41 -1.76
N HIS A 55 -13.77 -4.12 -2.78
CA HIS A 55 -13.86 -5.57 -2.69
C HIS A 55 -12.48 -6.20 -2.77
N GLY A 56 -12.32 -7.38 -2.17
CA GLY A 56 -11.09 -8.17 -2.23
C GLY A 56 -10.43 -8.22 -3.62
N PRO A 57 -11.14 -8.64 -4.69
CA PRO A 57 -10.61 -8.64 -6.05
C PRO A 57 -10.10 -7.28 -6.55
N GLU A 58 -10.70 -6.16 -6.14
CA GLU A 58 -10.23 -4.82 -6.53
C GLU A 58 -8.90 -4.48 -5.86
N VAL A 59 -8.70 -4.95 -4.63
CA VAL A 59 -7.41 -4.80 -3.92
C VAL A 59 -6.32 -5.62 -4.62
N LEU A 60 -6.66 -6.75 -5.26
CA LEU A 60 -5.69 -7.57 -6.02
C LEU A 60 -5.13 -6.87 -7.25
N GLU A 61 -5.91 -5.96 -7.83
CA GLU A 61 -5.54 -5.15 -9.01
C GLU A 61 -4.77 -3.88 -8.65
N VAL A 62 -4.59 -3.56 -7.36
CA VAL A 62 -3.78 -2.40 -6.93
C VAL A 62 -2.37 -2.54 -7.48
N VAL A 63 -1.90 -1.51 -8.17
CA VAL A 63 -0.54 -1.44 -8.71
C VAL A 63 0.39 -0.96 -7.62
N LEU A 64 1.40 -1.77 -7.34
CA LEU A 64 2.48 -1.52 -6.40
C LEU A 64 3.68 -0.91 -7.16
N PRO A 65 4.24 0.22 -6.68
CA PRO A 65 5.47 0.80 -7.22
C PRO A 65 6.71 -0.02 -6.82
N TRP A 66 7.88 0.41 -7.26
CA TRP A 66 9.17 -0.24 -6.95
C TRP A 66 9.31 -0.53 -5.44
N HIS A 67 9.81 -1.72 -5.10
CA HIS A 67 10.06 -2.08 -3.71
C HIS A 67 11.20 -3.09 -3.60
N LEU A 68 12.39 -2.60 -3.23
CA LEU A 68 13.54 -3.42 -2.87
C LEU A 68 13.41 -4.00 -1.46
N GLY A 69 12.75 -3.28 -0.55
CA GLY A 69 12.64 -3.64 0.86
C GLY A 69 13.76 -3.04 1.72
N GLU A 70 13.44 -2.73 2.96
CA GLU A 70 14.36 -2.11 3.92
C GLU A 70 15.55 -3.03 4.21
N TYR A 71 16.75 -2.57 3.90
CA TYR A 71 18.00 -3.35 3.99
C TYR A 71 17.96 -4.66 3.18
N GLY A 72 17.07 -4.73 2.18
CA GLY A 72 16.91 -5.88 1.31
C GLY A 72 17.87 -5.86 0.12
N THR A 73 18.04 -7.02 -0.51
CA THR A 73 18.88 -7.18 -1.70
C THR A 73 18.11 -7.71 -2.91
N VAL A 74 16.86 -8.14 -2.71
CA VAL A 74 16.00 -8.65 -3.78
C VAL A 74 14.78 -7.76 -3.95
N GLU A 75 14.56 -7.30 -5.18
CA GLU A 75 13.34 -6.55 -5.52
C GLU A 75 12.11 -7.45 -5.42
N LEU A 76 11.24 -7.15 -4.46
CA LEU A 76 9.93 -7.78 -4.43
C LEU A 76 9.06 -7.22 -5.55
N ILE A 77 9.09 -5.90 -5.75
CA ILE A 77 8.42 -5.23 -6.86
C ILE A 77 9.49 -4.57 -7.73
N PRO A 78 9.63 -4.95 -9.01
CA PRO A 78 10.57 -4.30 -9.92
C PRO A 78 10.16 -2.84 -10.19
N PRO A 79 11.08 -1.99 -10.71
CA PRO A 79 10.80 -0.59 -11.01
C PRO A 79 9.61 -0.35 -11.94
N THR A 80 9.30 -1.33 -12.80
CA THR A 80 8.17 -1.29 -13.73
C THR A 80 6.80 -1.49 -13.06
N GLY A 81 6.79 -1.90 -11.79
CA GLY A 81 5.61 -2.17 -10.96
C GLY A 81 5.00 -3.56 -11.16
N LEU A 82 4.15 -3.96 -10.21
CA LEU A 82 3.31 -5.17 -10.29
C LEU A 82 1.94 -4.90 -9.68
N THR A 83 0.91 -5.62 -10.11
CA THR A 83 -0.33 -5.70 -9.32
C THR A 83 -0.07 -6.49 -8.04
N LEU A 84 -0.90 -6.28 -7.01
CA LEU A 84 -0.81 -7.01 -5.76
C LEU A 84 -0.87 -8.53 -5.97
N GLU A 85 -1.71 -9.01 -6.90
CA GLU A 85 -1.76 -10.44 -7.22
C GLU A 85 -0.42 -10.96 -7.75
N ARG A 86 0.19 -10.27 -8.70
CA ARG A 86 1.48 -10.66 -9.28
C ARG A 86 2.61 -10.56 -8.26
N ALA A 87 2.58 -9.55 -7.40
CA ALA A 87 3.51 -9.41 -6.29
C ALA A 87 3.39 -10.57 -5.28
N ALA A 88 2.17 -10.99 -4.95
CA ALA A 88 1.94 -12.13 -4.07
C ALA A 88 2.43 -13.45 -4.70
N ALA A 89 2.23 -13.64 -6.01
CA ALA A 89 2.77 -14.78 -6.73
C ALA A 89 4.31 -14.79 -6.74
N ARG A 90 4.95 -13.63 -6.97
CA ARG A 90 6.41 -13.49 -6.90
C ARG A 90 6.94 -13.76 -5.50
N LEU A 91 6.30 -13.23 -4.46
CA LEU A 91 6.65 -13.52 -3.06
C LEU A 91 6.60 -15.02 -2.77
N ALA A 92 5.56 -15.71 -3.25
CA ALA A 92 5.43 -17.15 -3.08
C ALA A 92 6.52 -17.93 -3.83
N ALA A 93 6.91 -17.47 -5.02
CA ALA A 93 7.98 -18.09 -5.82
C ALA A 93 9.37 -17.92 -5.17
N LEU A 94 9.62 -16.80 -4.48
CA LEU A 94 10.86 -16.58 -3.74
C LEU A 94 10.94 -17.49 -2.49
N GLY A 95 9.80 -17.82 -1.88
CA GLY A 95 9.75 -18.72 -0.73
C GLY A 95 10.62 -18.24 0.44
N ASP A 96 11.34 -19.16 1.06
CA ASP A 96 12.16 -18.88 2.25
C ASP A 96 13.35 -17.95 1.94
N SER A 97 13.85 -17.95 0.69
CA SER A 97 14.95 -17.07 0.27
C SER A 97 14.62 -15.58 0.40
N TYR A 98 13.34 -15.21 0.37
CA TYR A 98 12.92 -13.83 0.61
C TYR A 98 13.22 -13.38 2.05
N GLY A 99 13.05 -14.28 3.03
CA GLY A 99 13.36 -13.98 4.43
C GLY A 99 14.86 -13.78 4.67
N GLU A 100 15.70 -14.50 3.93
CA GLU A 100 17.16 -14.39 4.02
C GLU A 100 17.68 -13.10 3.38
N THR A 101 17.10 -12.72 2.23
CA THR A 101 17.54 -11.56 1.45
C THR A 101 16.91 -10.24 1.89
N ASN A 102 15.70 -10.28 2.46
CA ASN A 102 14.91 -9.13 2.88
C ASN A 102 14.28 -9.34 4.28
N PRO A 103 15.08 -9.51 5.34
CA PRO A 103 14.60 -9.97 6.66
C PRO A 103 13.60 -9.01 7.33
N VAL A 104 13.75 -7.70 7.16
CA VAL A 104 12.85 -6.70 7.76
C VAL A 104 11.45 -6.78 7.15
N CYS A 105 11.37 -6.80 5.81
CA CYS A 105 10.10 -6.97 5.09
C CYS A 105 9.43 -8.31 5.44
N ALA A 106 10.21 -9.40 5.54
CA ALA A 106 9.69 -10.70 5.96
C ALA A 106 9.12 -10.67 7.38
N ALA A 107 9.78 -9.99 8.32
CA ALA A 107 9.27 -9.80 9.68
C ALA A 107 7.96 -8.99 9.70
N LYS A 108 7.87 -7.89 8.93
CA LYS A 108 6.64 -7.09 8.77
C LYS A 108 5.48 -7.92 8.20
N LEU A 109 5.74 -8.72 7.17
CA LEU A 109 4.75 -9.65 6.60
C LEU A 109 4.28 -10.69 7.63
N ALA A 110 5.22 -11.30 8.35
CA ALA A 110 4.89 -12.31 9.36
C ALA A 110 4.07 -11.71 10.51
N HIS A 111 4.38 -10.49 10.94
CA HIS A 111 3.57 -9.74 11.91
C HIS A 111 2.14 -9.55 11.41
N HIS A 112 1.95 -9.02 10.20
CA HIS A 112 0.61 -8.77 9.65
C HIS A 112 -0.18 -10.05 9.37
N ARG A 113 0.48 -11.16 9.01
CA ARG A 113 -0.18 -12.48 8.85
C ARG A 113 -0.77 -13.01 10.16
N ARG A 114 -0.09 -12.77 11.29
CA ARG A 114 -0.54 -13.22 12.62
C ARG A 114 -1.54 -12.26 13.27
N SER A 115 -1.58 -11.01 12.83
CA SER A 115 -2.45 -10.00 13.43
C SER A 115 -3.93 -10.34 13.26
N THR A 116 -4.68 -10.39 14.36
CA THR A 116 -6.14 -10.54 14.38
C THR A 116 -6.87 -9.20 14.39
N ALA A 117 -6.14 -8.09 14.40
CA ALA A 117 -6.72 -6.75 14.40
C ALA A 117 -7.60 -6.52 13.14
N PRO A 118 -8.63 -5.67 13.25
CA PRO A 118 -9.41 -5.22 12.10
C PRO A 118 -8.49 -4.64 11.01
N ALA A 119 -8.85 -4.91 9.75
CA ALA A 119 -8.13 -4.33 8.62
C ALA A 119 -8.19 -2.81 8.69
N GLN A 120 -7.02 -2.18 8.69
CA GLN A 120 -6.91 -0.74 8.63
C GLN A 120 -7.11 -0.24 7.20
N PRO A 121 -7.53 1.01 6.98
CA PRO A 121 -7.62 1.58 5.65
C PRO A 121 -6.32 1.48 4.85
N LEU A 122 -6.45 1.29 3.54
CA LEU A 122 -5.36 1.45 2.58
C LEU A 122 -5.25 2.91 2.14
N PHE A 123 -4.06 3.35 1.72
CA PHE A 123 -3.88 4.67 1.11
C PHE A 123 -3.47 4.51 -0.34
N LEU A 124 -4.30 5.02 -1.25
CA LEU A 124 -4.19 4.81 -2.68
C LEU A 124 -4.36 6.14 -3.44
N SER A 125 -3.99 6.15 -4.71
CA SER A 125 -4.30 7.21 -5.66
C SER A 125 -4.87 6.64 -6.95
N THR A 126 -5.54 7.48 -7.74
CA THR A 126 -6.06 7.12 -9.08
C THR A 126 -5.00 7.12 -10.19
N ARG A 127 -3.80 7.60 -9.88
CA ARG A 127 -2.63 7.61 -10.78
C ARG A 127 -1.33 7.72 -10.01
N ALA A 128 -0.24 7.37 -10.66
CA ALA A 128 1.10 7.43 -10.09
C ALA A 128 1.45 8.86 -9.68
N VAL A 129 2.06 9.01 -8.50
CA VAL A 129 2.53 10.30 -7.98
C VAL A 129 4.01 10.51 -8.36
N PRO A 130 4.52 11.76 -8.34
CA PRO A 130 5.96 11.98 -8.42
C PRO A 130 6.71 11.37 -7.24
N GLY A 131 7.84 10.71 -7.52
CA GLY A 131 8.72 10.03 -6.57
C GLY A 131 9.62 9.02 -7.28
N GLU A 132 10.71 8.62 -6.64
CA GLU A 132 11.67 7.64 -7.18
C GLU A 132 10.98 6.28 -7.44
N ASP A 133 10.19 5.81 -6.48
CA ASP A 133 9.46 4.53 -6.55
C ASP A 133 8.51 4.43 -7.75
N TYR A 134 8.02 5.57 -8.23
CA TYR A 134 7.03 5.67 -9.31
C TYR A 134 7.66 6.06 -10.65
N ALA A 135 8.97 6.36 -10.69
CA ALA A 135 9.61 6.98 -11.85
C ALA A 135 9.56 6.07 -13.09
N ALA A 136 9.81 4.77 -12.91
CA ALA A 136 9.81 3.77 -13.98
C ALA A 136 8.48 3.00 -14.10
N LEU A 137 7.45 3.39 -13.35
CA LEU A 137 6.19 2.66 -13.30
C LEU A 137 5.48 2.68 -14.66
N THR A 138 5.18 1.49 -15.19
CA THR A 138 4.58 1.30 -16.52
C THR A 138 3.08 1.59 -16.54
N VAL A 139 2.34 1.06 -15.55
CA VAL A 139 0.91 1.33 -15.37
C VAL A 139 0.75 2.54 -14.46
N ARG A 140 0.42 3.68 -15.05
CA ARG A 140 0.39 4.97 -14.33
C ARG A 140 -1.00 5.45 -13.93
N GLN A 141 -2.06 4.72 -14.28
CA GLN A 141 -3.46 5.05 -13.97
C GLN A 141 -4.16 3.82 -13.39
N GLY A 142 -5.21 4.04 -12.59
CA GLY A 142 -5.91 2.99 -11.83
C GLY A 142 -5.66 3.14 -10.33
N LEU A 143 -5.94 2.11 -9.53
CA LEU A 143 -5.61 2.14 -8.10
C LEU A 143 -4.12 1.91 -7.92
N ILE A 144 -3.39 2.97 -7.58
CA ILE A 144 -1.95 2.96 -7.33
C ILE A 144 -1.71 3.04 -5.81
N HIS A 145 -0.82 2.21 -5.30
CA HIS A 145 -0.45 2.16 -3.89
C HIS A 145 0.32 3.42 -3.45
N LEU A 146 -0.02 3.94 -2.26
CA LEU A 146 0.75 4.97 -1.53
C LEU A 146 1.28 4.44 -0.19
N ASP A 147 0.46 3.64 0.53
CA ASP A 147 0.83 2.94 1.76
C ASP A 147 0.04 1.62 1.94
N GLY A 148 0.62 0.68 2.70
CA GLY A 148 -0.03 -0.57 3.10
C GLY A 148 0.44 -1.82 2.36
N LEU A 149 1.62 -1.80 1.72
CA LEU A 149 2.15 -2.89 0.90
C LEU A 149 2.18 -4.23 1.66
N HIS A 150 2.83 -4.24 2.83
CA HIS A 150 2.96 -5.46 3.64
C HIS A 150 1.60 -5.95 4.17
N ARG A 151 0.68 -5.04 4.50
CA ARG A 151 -0.70 -5.38 4.92
C ARG A 151 -1.45 -6.09 3.80
N MET A 152 -1.44 -5.52 2.60
CA MET A 152 -2.10 -6.10 1.42
C MET A 152 -1.57 -7.49 1.07
N LEU A 153 -0.24 -7.68 1.06
CA LEU A 153 0.38 -8.99 0.79
C LEU A 153 0.02 -10.02 1.86
N ALA A 154 0.04 -9.62 3.15
CA ALA A 154 -0.36 -10.50 4.24
C ALA A 154 -1.84 -10.89 4.14
N TRP A 155 -2.73 -9.95 3.83
CA TRP A 155 -4.16 -10.21 3.66
C TRP A 155 -4.47 -11.10 2.46
N ARG A 156 -3.74 -10.93 1.35
CA ARG A 156 -3.83 -11.84 0.20
C ARG A 156 -3.48 -13.27 0.60
N HIS A 157 -2.42 -13.44 1.38
CA HIS A 157 -1.96 -14.75 1.83
C HIS A 157 -2.93 -15.38 2.83
N SER A 158 -3.51 -14.60 3.75
CA SER A 158 -4.42 -15.09 4.78
C SER A 158 -5.89 -15.23 4.32
N GLY A 159 -6.18 -15.07 3.02
CA GLY A 159 -7.54 -15.13 2.47
C GLY A 159 -8.46 -13.97 2.87
N ARG A 160 -7.94 -12.89 3.45
CA ARG A 160 -8.74 -11.71 3.84
C ARG A 160 -9.25 -10.90 2.64
N LEU A 161 -8.67 -11.11 1.46
CA LEU A 161 -9.08 -10.50 0.19
C LEU A 161 -9.95 -11.45 -0.68
N ALA A 162 -10.56 -12.47 -0.09
CA ALA A 162 -11.49 -13.35 -0.80
C ALA A 162 -12.73 -12.59 -1.32
N PRO A 163 -13.41 -13.09 -2.38
CA PRO A 163 -14.68 -12.53 -2.82
C PRO A 163 -15.70 -12.38 -1.68
N GLY A 164 -16.46 -11.28 -1.69
CA GLY A 164 -17.40 -10.94 -0.61
C GLY A 164 -16.77 -10.26 0.62
N ARG A 165 -15.43 -10.18 0.71
CA ARG A 165 -14.74 -9.36 1.70
C ARG A 165 -14.53 -7.93 1.20
N TRP A 166 -14.53 -7.00 2.15
CA TRP A 166 -14.41 -5.57 1.90
C TRP A 166 -13.30 -4.98 2.76
N VAL A 167 -12.59 -4.02 2.20
CA VAL A 167 -11.51 -3.27 2.85
C VAL A 167 -11.76 -1.78 2.61
N GLU A 168 -11.55 -0.98 3.65
CA GLU A 168 -11.60 0.48 3.50
C GLU A 168 -10.34 1.03 2.85
N ALA A 169 -10.47 2.12 2.11
CA ALA A 169 -9.32 2.85 1.59
C ALA A 169 -9.59 4.36 1.56
N TYR A 170 -8.54 5.15 1.73
CA TYR A 170 -8.49 6.54 1.31
C TYR A 170 -7.89 6.62 -0.09
N VAL A 171 -8.64 7.16 -1.04
CA VAL A 171 -8.22 7.26 -2.44
C VAL A 171 -8.11 8.73 -2.83
N ALA A 172 -6.93 9.13 -3.30
CA ALA A 172 -6.69 10.45 -3.86
C ALA A 172 -7.04 10.51 -5.35
N GLY A 173 -7.70 11.59 -5.77
CA GLY A 173 -7.90 11.93 -7.17
C GLY A 173 -9.08 11.24 -7.86
N LEU A 174 -10.07 10.75 -7.11
CA LEU A 174 -11.34 10.30 -7.69
C LEU A 174 -12.15 11.49 -8.22
N ASP A 175 -12.76 11.29 -9.38
CA ASP A 175 -13.74 12.21 -9.95
C ASP A 175 -15.14 11.83 -9.42
N GLY A 176 -15.81 12.75 -8.72
CA GLY A 176 -17.18 12.57 -8.22
C GLY A 176 -17.41 13.22 -6.85
N ASP A 177 -18.56 13.89 -6.72
CA ASP A 177 -19.23 14.15 -5.43
C ASP A 177 -20.32 13.09 -5.23
#